data_AF-A0A0C9UHM4-F1
#
_entry.id   AF-A0A0C9UHM4-F1
#
_cell.length_a   1.000
_cell.length_b   1.000
_cell.length_c   1.000
_cell.angle_alpha   90.00
_cell.angle_beta   90.00
_cell.angle_gamma   90.00
#
_symmetry.space_group_name_H-M   'P 1'
#
loop_
_entity.id
_entity.type
_entity.pdbx_description
1 polymer ?
#
loop_
_entity_poly.entity_id
_entity_poly.type
_entity_poly.pdbx_seq_one_letter_code
_entity_poly.pdbx_strand_id
1 'polypeptide(L)' 'VENCLFKVPRIMFEVELEVFRDLFSLPTSEDDPSSLTEGINDDKPIRLEQVSSADFKCLVDYLYPL' A
#
# COMPACT_ATOMS: atom_id res chain seq x y z
N VAL A 1 -7.97 1.86 -3.15
CA VAL A 1 -7.85 2.62 -4.41
C VAL A 1 -9.23 2.69 -5.05
N GLU A 2 -9.79 3.87 -5.27
CA GLU A 2 -11.13 4.02 -5.89
C GLU A 2 -12.20 3.09 -5.27
N ASN A 3 -12.30 3.06 -3.94
CA ASN A 3 -13.20 2.17 -3.19
C ASN A 3 -13.00 0.65 -3.40
N CYS A 4 -11.89 0.24 -4.03
CA CYS A 4 -11.44 -1.15 -4.16
C CYS A 4 -10.27 -1.43 -3.20
N LEU A 5 -10.33 -2.60 -2.55
CA LEU A 5 -9.26 -3.14 -1.71
C LEU A 5 -8.39 -4.09 -2.53
N PHE A 6 -7.14 -3.70 -2.78
CA PHE A 6 -6.15 -4.53 -3.46
C PHE A 6 -5.29 -5.25 -2.42
N LYS A 7 -5.23 -6.58 -2.49
CA LYS A 7 -4.36 -7.41 -1.66
C LYS A 7 -3.20 -7.91 -2.50
N VAL A 8 -2.04 -7.27 -2.34
CA VAL A 8 -0.82 -7.54 -3.13
C VAL A 8 0.35 -7.79 -2.19
N PRO A 9 1.36 -8.58 -2.59
CA PRO A 9 2.54 -8.78 -1.76
C PRO A 9 3.28 -7.44 -1.56
N ARG A 10 3.78 -7.22 -0.35
CA ARG A 10 4.50 -5.99 0.01
C ARG A 10 5.90 -5.91 -0.60
N ILE A 11 6.55 -7.04 -0.81
CA ILE A 11 7.98 -7.13 -1.13
C ILE A 11 8.38 -6.31 -2.37
N MET A 12 7.65 -6.40 -3.49
CA MET A 12 8.02 -5.65 -4.69
C MET A 12 7.78 -4.15 -4.56
N PHE A 13 6.77 -3.73 -3.78
CA PHE A 13 6.55 -2.31 -3.50
C PHE A 13 7.71 -1.73 -2.68
N GLU A 14 8.24 -2.48 -1.73
CA GLU A 14 9.36 -2.03 -0.88
C GLU A 14 10.71 -2.04 -1.62
N VAL A 15 10.89 -2.96 -2.58
CA VAL A 15 12.13 -3.06 -3.37
C VAL A 15 12.15 -2.07 -4.53
N GLU A 16 11.07 -2.00 -5.31
CA GLU A 16 11.03 -1.26 -6.58
C GLU A 16 10.57 0.19 -6.42
N LEU A 17 9.82 0.51 -5.37
CA LEU A 17 9.19 1.82 -5.21
C LEU A 17 9.63 2.50 -3.91
N GLU A 18 10.55 3.46 -4.05
CA GLU A 18 11.09 4.25 -2.93
C GLU A 18 9.99 4.87 -2.05
N VAL A 19 8.92 5.40 -2.63
CA VAL A 19 7.81 5.99 -1.85
C VAL A 19 7.16 4.99 -0.90
N PHE A 20 7.02 3.72 -1.32
CA PHE A 20 6.45 2.67 -0.47
C PHE A 20 7.48 2.16 0.52
N ARG A 21 8.74 2.02 0.11
CA ARG A 21 9.85 1.68 1.03
C ARG A 21 9.93 2.66 2.20
N ASP A 22 9.89 3.95 1.89
CA ASP A 22 10.01 5.00 2.88
C ASP A 22 8.76 5.01 3.80
N LEU A 23 7.56 4.89 3.24
CA LEU A 23 6.30 4.73 4.00
C LEU A 23 6.38 3.56 4.99
N PHE A 24 6.91 2.43 4.53
CA PHE A 24 7.06 1.20 5.30
C PHE A 24 8.18 1.24 6.36
N SER A 25 9.13 2.15 6.21
CA SER A 25 10.22 2.38 7.18
C SER A 25 9.81 3.28 8.34
N LEU A 26 8.68 3.98 8.22
CA LEU A 26 8.19 4.86 9.27
C LEU A 26 7.83 4.05 10.52
N PRO A 27 8.16 4.55 11.73
CA PRO A 27 7.82 3.87 12.96
C PRO A 27 6.30 3.75 13.10
N THR A 28 5.82 2.53 13.32
CA THR A 28 4.40 2.23 13.52
C THR A 28 4.13 2.05 15.01
N SER A 29 3.15 2.79 15.53
CA SER A 29 2.63 2.57 16.89
C SER A 29 1.50 1.55 16.80
N GLU A 30 1.83 0.26 16.71
CA GLU A 30 0.84 -0.81 16.56
C GLU A 30 -0.08 -0.94 17.80
N ASP A 31 0.42 -0.57 18.99
CA ASP A 31 -0.30 -0.63 20.26
C ASP A 31 -1.21 0.59 20.52
N ASP A 32 -1.17 1.61 19.66
CA ASP A 32 -1.99 2.80 19.80
C ASP A 32 -3.21 2.72 18.86
N PRO A 33 -4.44 2.56 19.38
CA PRO A 33 -5.65 2.55 18.56
C PRO A 33 -5.86 3.85 17.78
N SER A 34 -5.31 4.97 18.27
CA SER A 34 -5.32 6.28 17.63
C SER A 34 -4.21 6.44 16.58
N SER A 35 -3.33 5.45 16.44
CA SER A 35 -2.30 5.44 15.42
C SER A 35 -2.92 5.44 14.03
N LEU A 36 -2.51 6.45 13.26
CA LEU A 36 -2.84 6.65 11.84
C LEU A 36 -2.03 5.74 10.92
N THR A 37 -1.35 4.70 11.45
CA THR A 37 -0.60 3.76 10.63
C THR A 37 -1.52 3.06 9.62
N GLU A 38 -1.22 3.27 8.35
CA GLU A 38 -1.87 2.63 7.21
C GLU A 38 -1.12 1.37 6.77
N GLY A 39 -1.83 0.44 6.13
CA GLY A 39 -1.25 -0.76 5.52
C GLY A 39 -0.99 -1.93 6.47
N ILE A 40 -1.57 -1.95 7.67
CA ILE A 40 -1.37 -3.02 8.65
C ILE A 40 -2.36 -4.19 8.49
N ASN A 41 -3.59 -3.90 8.06
CA ASN A 41 -4.67 -4.88 7.88
C ASN A 41 -5.77 -4.32 6.97
N ASP A 42 -6.80 -5.13 6.71
CA ASP A 42 -7.94 -4.76 5.85
C ASP A 42 -8.74 -3.56 6.37
N ASP A 43 -8.77 -3.33 7.68
CA ASP A 43 -9.49 -2.21 8.32
C ASP A 43 -8.70 -0.89 8.25
N LYS A 44 -7.37 -0.98 8.12
CA LYS A 44 -6.46 0.15 7.94
C LYS A 44 -5.62 -0.04 6.66
N PRO A 45 -6.22 -0.01 5.46
CA PRO A 45 -5.48 -0.11 4.21
C PRO A 45 -4.74 1.20 3.90
N ILE A 46 -3.74 1.15 3.02
CA ILE A 46 -3.14 2.37 2.44
C ILE A 46 -4.15 3.01 1.49
N ARG A 47 -4.53 4.26 1.78
CA ARG A 47 -5.47 5.02 0.95
C ARG A 47 -4.72 5.83 -0.09
N LEU A 48 -4.74 5.33 -1.33
CA LEU A 48 -4.29 6.10 -2.49
C LEU A 48 -5.47 6.93 -3.02
N GLU A 49 -5.57 8.15 -2.51
CA GLU A 49 -6.50 9.16 -3.04
C GLU A 49 -6.04 9.58 -4.44
N GLN A 50 -7.00 9.87 -5.33
CA GLN A 50 -6.75 10.33 -6.71
C GLN A 50 -6.08 9.31 -7.67
N VAL A 51 -5.86 8.07 -7.23
CA VAL A 51 -5.40 6.98 -8.10
C VAL A 51 -6.59 6.16 -8.55
N SER A 52 -6.75 5.97 -9.87
CA SER A 52 -7.78 5.09 -10.40
C SER A 52 -7.43 3.62 -10.15
N SER A 53 -8.45 2.78 -9.96
CA SER A 53 -8.28 1.34 -9.83
C SER A 53 -7.60 0.71 -11.06
N ALA A 54 -7.86 1.26 -12.26
CA ALA A 54 -7.24 0.84 -13.51
C ALA A 54 -5.73 1.14 -13.53
N ASP A 55 -5.33 2.36 -13.16
CA ASP A 55 -3.91 2.75 -13.12
C ASP A 55 -3.14 1.94 -12.08
N PHE A 56 -3.74 1.74 -10.90
CA PHE A 56 -3.12 0.91 -9.87
C PHE A 56 -2.99 -0.55 -10.32
N LYS A 57 -3.98 -1.08 -11.05
CA LYS A 57 -3.86 -2.42 -11.63
C LYS A 57 -2.69 -2.51 -12.61
N CYS A 58 -2.50 -1.52 -13.47
CA CYS A 58 -1.34 -1.48 -14.37
C CYS A 58 -0.01 -1.48 -13.61
N LEU A 59 0.08 -0.75 -12.50
CA LEU A 59 1.26 -0.80 -11.62
C LEU A 59 1.48 -2.19 -11.03
N VAL A 60 0.42 -2.84 -10.53
CA VAL A 60 0.52 -4.21 -9.99
C VAL A 60 0.96 -5.19 -11.07
N ASP A 61 0.40 -5.11 -12.27
CA ASP A 61 0.77 -5.97 -13.40
C ASP A 61 2.23 -5.72 -13.85
N TYR A 62 2.74 -4.48 -13.70
CA TYR A 62 4.15 -4.14 -13.95
C TYR A 62 5.10 -4.71 -12.87
N LEU A 63 4.71 -4.67 -11.59
CA LEU A 63 5.54 -5.18 -10.48
C LEU A 63 5.52 -6.71 -10.39
N TYR A 64 4.44 -7.33 -10.86
CA TYR A 64 4.25 -8.78 -10.86
C TYR A 64 3.93 -9.29 -12.27
N PRO A 65 4.87 -9.14 -13.22
CA PRO A 65 4.72 -9.72 -14.54
C PRO A 65 4.79 -11.24 -14.37
N LEU A 66 3.70 -11.92 -14.77
CA LEU A 66 3.64 -13.38 -14.82
C LEU A 66 4.59 -13.94 -15.89
#